data_AF-A0A9D2ASP4-F1
#
_entry.id   AF-A0A9D2ASP4-F1
#
_cell.length_a   1.000
_cell.length_b   1.000
_cell.length_c   1.000
_cell.angle_alpha   90.00
_cell.angle_beta   90.00
_cell.angle_gamma   90.00
#
_symmetry.space_group_name_H-M   'P 1'
#
loop_
_entity.id
_entity.type
_entity.pdbx_description
1 polymer ?
#
loop_
_entity_poly.entity_id
_entity_poly.type
_entity_poly.pdbx_seq_one_letter_code
_entity_poly.pdbx_strand_id
1 'polypeptide(L)'
;MSIYTKTGDRGTTSLMNGISVSKSDDRIELLGTIDELNSHIGLAKVLADAALKDQLSHIQKNLMQIMAGVADPRCMDYRFSADETSALEQEIDRIENSFPRAKEFVLYGGCEQSARLDVARAVARRAERRFRKVEQNYGADAKAVQYINRLSDYLYMCARYADHRAEHERADKIQDQVVRNIMKNI
;
A
#
# COMPACT_ATOMS: atom_id res chain seq x y z
N MET A 1 -3.69 -14.29 27.14
CA MET A 1 -4.37 -15.04 26.06
C MET A 1 -3.27 -15.69 25.21
N SER A 2 -3.31 -16.99 24.95
CA SER A 2 -2.29 -17.65 24.11
C SER A 2 -2.48 -17.24 22.66
N ILE A 3 -1.38 -16.90 21.97
CA ILE A 3 -1.42 -16.54 20.54
C ILE A 3 -1.73 -17.77 19.66
N TYR A 4 -1.27 -18.96 20.06
CA TYR A 4 -1.55 -20.21 19.34
C TYR A 4 -2.62 -21.02 20.06
N THR A 5 -3.60 -21.52 19.30
CA THR A 5 -4.73 -22.33 19.80
C THR A 5 -4.76 -23.75 19.25
N LYS A 6 -3.93 -24.05 18.23
CA LYS A 6 -3.89 -25.33 17.48
C LYS A 6 -5.18 -25.71 16.73
N THR A 7 -6.22 -24.86 16.76
CA THR A 7 -7.50 -25.16 16.09
C THR A 7 -7.34 -25.22 14.56
N GLY A 8 -6.37 -24.50 14.00
CA GLY A 8 -6.10 -24.47 12.57
C GLY A 8 -5.07 -25.49 12.06
N ASP A 9 -4.59 -26.42 12.89
CA ASP A 9 -3.54 -27.40 12.52
C ASP A 9 -4.03 -28.38 11.44
N ARG A 10 -5.36 -28.58 11.35
CA ARG A 10 -6.00 -29.40 10.32
C ARG A 10 -6.28 -28.66 9.00
N GLY A 11 -5.72 -27.47 8.83
CA GLY A 11 -5.83 -26.70 7.58
C GLY A 11 -7.09 -25.84 7.45
N THR A 12 -7.91 -25.72 8.50
CA THR A 12 -9.09 -24.86 8.53
C THR A 12 -8.87 -23.62 9.39
N THR A 13 -9.72 -22.61 9.22
CA THR A 13 -9.77 -21.41 10.06
C THR A 13 -11.22 -20.91 10.13
N SER A 14 -11.51 -20.00 11.06
CA SER A 14 -12.83 -19.36 11.16
C SER A 14 -12.78 -17.95 10.59
N LEU A 15 -13.76 -17.61 9.77
CA LEU A 15 -14.05 -16.22 9.41
C LEU A 15 -14.62 -15.48 10.63
N MET A 16 -14.66 -14.15 10.54
CA MET A 16 -15.14 -13.30 11.64
C MET A 16 -16.61 -13.55 12.00
N ASN A 17 -17.40 -14.04 11.04
CA ASN A 17 -18.78 -14.47 11.24
C ASN A 17 -18.94 -15.88 11.84
N GLY A 18 -17.85 -16.53 12.25
CA GLY A 18 -17.83 -17.85 12.89
C GLY A 18 -17.83 -19.04 11.92
N ILE A 19 -17.98 -18.82 10.62
CA ILE A 19 -17.99 -19.89 9.61
C ILE A 19 -16.57 -20.47 9.47
N SER A 20 -16.44 -21.78 9.62
CA SER A 20 -15.17 -22.48 9.38
C SER A 20 -14.97 -22.75 7.89
N VAL A 21 -13.80 -22.42 7.38
CA VAL A 21 -13.40 -22.55 5.98
C VAL A 21 -12.00 -23.16 5.87
N SER A 22 -11.66 -23.69 4.69
CA SER A 22 -10.27 -24.06 4.40
C SER A 22 -9.36 -22.83 4.46
N LYS A 23 -8.12 -22.98 4.91
CA LYS A 23 -7.09 -21.94 4.79
C LYS A 23 -6.78 -21.58 3.34
N SER A 24 -7.17 -22.43 2.39
CA SER A 24 -7.08 -22.19 0.95
C SER A 24 -8.33 -21.54 0.33
N ASP A 25 -9.33 -21.16 1.14
CA ASP A 25 -10.51 -20.42 0.64
C ASP A 25 -10.06 -19.07 0.05
N ASP A 26 -10.67 -18.65 -1.07
CA ASP A 26 -10.26 -17.44 -1.78
C ASP A 26 -10.34 -16.18 -0.91
N ARG A 27 -11.26 -16.14 0.07
CA ARG A 27 -11.34 -15.03 1.03
C ARG A 27 -10.12 -15.03 1.95
N ILE A 28 -9.66 -16.19 2.41
CA ILE A 28 -8.47 -16.29 3.26
C ILE A 28 -7.21 -15.89 2.48
N GLU A 29 -7.09 -16.33 1.23
CA GLU A 29 -6.01 -15.90 0.32
C GLU A 29 -6.01 -14.37 0.13
N LEU A 30 -7.19 -13.75 -0.08
CA LEU A 30 -7.31 -12.31 -0.18
C LEU A 30 -6.91 -11.60 1.11
N LEU A 31 -7.42 -12.05 2.27
CA LEU A 31 -7.06 -11.49 3.58
C LEU A 31 -5.55 -11.55 3.81
N GLY A 32 -4.92 -12.69 3.53
CA GLY A 32 -3.46 -12.84 3.64
C GLY A 32 -2.69 -11.94 2.68
N THR A 33 -3.19 -11.76 1.45
CA THR A 33 -2.56 -10.87 0.47
C THR A 33 -2.66 -9.39 0.89
N ILE A 34 -3.79 -8.97 1.48
CA ILE A 34 -3.96 -7.62 2.01
C ILE A 34 -3.08 -7.40 3.25
N ASP A 35 -2.92 -8.42 4.10
CA ASP A 35 -2.01 -8.36 5.25
C ASP A 35 -0.53 -8.24 4.80
N GLU A 36 -0.15 -8.95 3.74
CA GLU A 36 1.17 -8.81 3.12
C GLU A 36 1.38 -7.41 2.53
N LEU A 37 0.38 -6.86 1.82
CA LEU A 37 0.40 -5.47 1.35
C LEU A 37 0.60 -4.49 2.52
N ASN A 38 -0.18 -4.67 3.58
CA ASN A 38 -0.15 -3.83 4.77
C ASN A 38 1.24 -3.86 5.43
N SER A 39 1.88 -5.03 5.46
CA SER A 39 3.25 -5.23 5.96
C SER A 39 4.28 -4.51 5.10
N HIS A 40 4.18 -4.59 3.76
CA HIS A 40 5.08 -3.86 2.85
C HIS A 40 4.90 -2.34 2.94
N ILE A 41 3.67 -1.85 3.12
CA ILE A 41 3.42 -0.44 3.42
C ILE A 41 4.11 -0.05 4.74
N GLY A 42 4.05 -0.91 5.76
CA GLY A 42 4.80 -0.74 7.00
C GLY A 42 6.30 -0.55 6.79
N LEU A 43 6.92 -1.36 5.91
CA LEU A 43 8.34 -1.21 5.57
C LEU A 43 8.65 0.13 4.89
N ALA A 44 7.83 0.56 3.93
CA ALA A 44 8.00 1.86 3.28
C ALA A 44 7.82 3.02 4.27
N LYS A 45 6.87 2.89 5.20
CA LYS A 45 6.51 3.90 6.18
C LYS A 45 7.63 4.25 7.16
N VAL A 46 8.51 3.30 7.51
CA VAL A 46 9.63 3.56 8.44
C VAL A 46 10.59 4.62 7.91
N LEU A 47 10.73 4.74 6.58
CA LEU A 47 11.60 5.71 5.93
C LEU A 47 10.87 7.01 5.54
N ALA A 48 9.56 7.10 5.82
CA ALA A 48 8.74 8.22 5.41
C ALA A 48 8.92 9.46 6.28
N ASP A 49 8.84 10.63 5.65
CA ASP A 49 8.62 11.88 6.36
C ASP A 49 7.24 11.89 7.04
N ALA A 50 7.00 12.90 7.88
CA ALA A 50 5.78 12.95 8.70
C ALA A 50 4.49 12.88 7.85
N ALA A 51 4.43 13.64 6.76
CA ALA A 51 3.25 13.70 5.90
C ALA A 51 2.95 12.34 5.24
N LEU A 52 3.95 11.72 4.61
CA LEU A 52 3.76 10.41 3.99
C LEU A 52 3.52 9.31 5.05
N LYS A 53 4.14 9.40 6.22
CA LYS A 53 3.94 8.45 7.32
C LYS A 53 2.49 8.44 7.83
N ASP A 54 1.88 9.62 7.95
CA ASP A 54 0.49 9.75 8.39
C ASP A 54 -0.46 9.19 7.33
N GLN A 55 -0.24 9.52 6.05
CA GLN A 55 -1.02 8.98 4.94
C GLN A 55 -0.92 7.45 4.84
N LEU A 56 0.30 6.90 4.91
CA LEU A 56 0.48 5.45 4.91
C LEU A 56 -0.19 4.81 6.12
N SER A 57 -0.15 5.43 7.31
CA SER A 57 -0.84 4.90 8.49
C SER A 57 -2.36 4.92 8.34
N HIS A 58 -2.93 5.92 7.67
CA HIS A 58 -4.34 5.96 7.32
C HIS A 58 -4.71 4.83 6.35
N ILE A 59 -3.91 4.63 5.30
CA ILE A 59 -4.09 3.52 4.35
C ILE A 59 -4.04 2.16 5.05
N GLN A 60 -3.12 1.95 5.99
CA GLN A 60 -3.06 0.69 6.75
C GLN A 60 -4.37 0.42 7.53
N LYS A 61 -5.01 1.47 8.08
CA LYS A 61 -6.32 1.34 8.75
C LYS A 61 -7.43 1.02 7.75
N ASN A 62 -7.43 1.66 6.58
CA ASN A 62 -8.40 1.37 5.51
C ASN A 62 -8.28 -0.08 5.03
N LEU A 63 -7.06 -0.59 4.87
CA LEU A 63 -6.82 -2.01 4.55
C LEU A 63 -7.38 -2.95 5.62
N MET A 64 -7.25 -2.60 6.91
CA MET A 64 -7.85 -3.39 8.00
C MET A 64 -9.38 -3.38 7.96
N GLN A 65 -10.01 -2.25 7.65
CA GLN A 65 -11.46 -2.17 7.46
C GLN A 65 -11.92 -3.02 6.27
N ILE A 66 -11.20 -2.96 5.15
CA ILE A 66 -11.47 -3.80 3.97
C ILE A 66 -11.36 -5.29 4.33
N MET A 67 -10.34 -5.69 5.10
CA MET A 67 -10.21 -7.07 5.59
C MET A 67 -11.42 -7.48 6.44
N ALA A 68 -11.91 -6.61 7.33
CA ALA A 68 -13.11 -6.89 8.11
C ALA A 68 -14.33 -7.11 7.20
N GLY A 69 -14.51 -6.29 6.16
CA GLY A 69 -15.59 -6.43 5.18
C GLY A 69 -15.52 -7.71 4.36
N VAL A 70 -14.33 -8.18 4.01
CA VAL A 70 -14.13 -9.49 3.36
C VAL A 70 -14.44 -10.65 4.30
N ALA A 71 -14.06 -10.52 5.58
CA ALA A 71 -14.27 -11.56 6.59
C ALA A 71 -15.74 -11.67 7.05
N ASP A 72 -16.50 -10.57 7.07
CA ASP A 72 -17.94 -10.56 7.31
C ASP A 72 -18.69 -9.57 6.39
N PRO A 73 -19.09 -10.00 5.18
CA PRO A 73 -19.72 -9.13 4.19
C PRO A 73 -21.14 -8.65 4.57
N ARG A 74 -21.74 -9.19 5.64
CA ARG A 74 -23.08 -8.81 6.10
C ARG A 74 -23.06 -7.68 7.12
N CYS A 75 -21.92 -7.44 7.76
CA CYS A 75 -21.78 -6.38 8.74
C CYS A 75 -21.72 -5.01 8.03
N MET A 76 -22.73 -4.17 8.28
CA MET A 76 -22.80 -2.84 7.64
C MET A 76 -21.71 -1.89 8.12
N ASP A 77 -21.19 -2.08 9.33
CA ASP A 77 -20.12 -1.26 9.91
C ASP A 77 -18.78 -1.45 9.16
N TYR A 78 -18.64 -2.53 8.38
CA TYR A 78 -17.45 -2.81 7.58
C TYR A 78 -17.57 -2.37 6.13
N ARG A 79 -18.67 -1.69 5.75
CA ARG A 79 -18.79 -1.10 4.41
C ARG A 79 -17.74 -0.01 4.22
N PHE A 80 -17.15 0.00 3.04
CA PHE A 80 -16.08 0.93 2.71
C PHE A 80 -16.66 2.26 2.20
N SER A 81 -16.05 3.39 2.58
CA SER A 81 -16.49 4.71 2.08
C SER A 81 -15.93 4.97 0.68
N ALA A 82 -16.72 5.60 -0.17
CA ALA A 82 -16.25 6.06 -1.48
C ALA A 82 -15.26 7.24 -1.34
N ASP A 83 -15.41 8.03 -0.27
CA ASP A 83 -14.58 9.22 0.01
C ASP A 83 -13.10 8.85 0.13
N GLU A 84 -12.79 7.66 0.62
CA GLU A 84 -11.41 7.16 0.75
C GLU A 84 -10.73 6.96 -0.61
N THR A 85 -11.50 6.58 -1.64
CA THR A 85 -10.96 6.48 -3.01
C THR A 85 -10.72 7.87 -3.59
N SER A 86 -11.66 8.79 -3.38
CA SER A 86 -11.51 10.18 -3.81
C SER A 86 -10.36 10.90 -3.10
N ALA A 87 -10.09 10.58 -1.83
CA ALA A 87 -8.94 11.09 -1.11
C ALA A 87 -7.61 10.63 -1.74
N LEU A 88 -7.51 9.37 -2.18
CA LEU A 88 -6.33 8.90 -2.92
C LEU A 88 -6.16 9.62 -4.25
N GLU A 89 -7.25 9.86 -4.98
CA GLU A 89 -7.23 10.58 -6.26
C GLU A 89 -6.72 12.02 -6.09
N GLN A 90 -7.23 12.74 -5.09
CA GLN A 90 -6.77 14.09 -4.77
C GLN A 90 -5.29 14.13 -4.40
N GLU A 91 -4.82 13.15 -3.64
CA GLU A 91 -3.41 13.05 -3.27
C GLU A 91 -2.51 12.67 -4.45
N ILE A 92 -2.98 11.79 -5.36
CA ILE A 92 -2.30 11.49 -6.62
C ILE A 92 -2.12 12.78 -7.43
N ASP A 93 -3.19 13.55 -7.63
CA ASP A 93 -3.16 14.80 -8.38
C ASP A 93 -2.22 15.81 -7.72
N ARG A 94 -2.26 15.93 -6.39
CA ARG A 94 -1.37 16.81 -5.62
C ARG A 94 0.11 16.44 -5.83
N ILE A 95 0.43 15.15 -5.75
CA ILE A 95 1.80 14.66 -5.92
C ILE A 95 2.24 14.84 -7.38
N GLU A 96 1.42 14.48 -8.37
CA GLU A 96 1.76 14.62 -9.79
C GLU A 96 2.06 16.07 -10.17
N ASN A 97 1.32 17.03 -9.61
CA ASN A 97 1.55 18.46 -9.85
C ASN A 97 2.75 19.04 -9.09
N SER A 98 3.37 18.28 -8.18
CA SER A 98 4.47 18.77 -7.32
C SER A 98 5.88 18.56 -7.90
N PHE A 99 6.03 17.78 -8.98
CA PHE A 99 7.32 17.51 -9.60
C PHE A 99 7.20 17.21 -11.11
N PRO A 100 8.25 17.46 -11.92
CA PRO A 100 8.26 17.10 -13.33
C PRO A 100 8.36 15.58 -13.49
N ARG A 101 7.22 14.90 -13.61
CA ARG A 101 7.17 13.45 -13.78
C ARG A 101 7.83 13.01 -15.09
N ALA A 102 8.69 11.99 -15.02
CA ALA A 102 9.26 11.35 -16.19
C ALA A 102 8.15 10.74 -17.08
N LYS A 103 8.20 11.04 -18.38
CA LYS A 103 7.29 10.49 -19.40
C LYS A 103 7.77 9.16 -19.99
N GLU A 104 9.00 8.77 -19.68
CA GLU A 104 9.64 7.56 -20.17
C GLU A 104 9.44 6.37 -19.22
N PHE A 105 9.90 5.20 -19.65
CA PHE A 105 9.83 3.98 -18.85
C PHE A 105 10.71 4.10 -17.61
N VAL A 106 10.13 3.95 -16.42
CA VAL A 106 10.86 4.12 -15.16
C VAL A 106 11.26 2.76 -14.59
N LEU A 107 12.55 2.60 -14.31
CA LEU A 107 13.06 1.48 -13.52
C LEU A 107 12.75 1.72 -12.04
N TYR A 108 12.33 0.67 -11.35
CA TYR A 108 11.91 0.76 -9.95
C TYR A 108 13.12 0.83 -9.01
N GLY A 109 13.00 1.63 -7.94
CA GLY A 109 13.98 1.68 -6.86
C GLY A 109 15.16 2.65 -7.04
N GLY A 110 14.93 3.87 -7.53
CA GLY A 110 15.96 4.93 -7.53
C GLY A 110 16.46 5.32 -6.12
N CYS A 111 15.65 5.02 -5.09
CA CYS A 111 16.03 5.08 -3.68
C CYS A 111 15.39 3.93 -2.88
N GLU A 112 15.82 3.71 -1.64
CA GLU A 112 15.31 2.61 -0.81
C GLU A 112 13.81 2.75 -0.52
N GLN A 113 13.33 3.98 -0.29
CA GLN A 113 11.93 4.22 -0.04
C GLN A 113 11.07 3.91 -1.27
N SER A 114 11.47 4.37 -2.46
CA SER A 114 10.74 4.08 -3.69
C SER A 114 10.73 2.60 -4.02
N ALA A 115 11.83 1.88 -3.78
CA ALA A 115 11.89 0.43 -3.95
C ALA A 115 10.85 -0.29 -3.08
N ARG A 116 10.73 0.10 -1.80
CA ARG A 116 9.73 -0.47 -0.89
C ARG A 116 8.30 -0.15 -1.32
N LEU A 117 8.04 1.06 -1.80
CA LEU A 117 6.75 1.48 -2.34
C LEU A 117 6.39 0.72 -3.63
N ASP A 118 7.37 0.48 -4.52
CA ASP A 118 7.17 -0.30 -5.74
C ASP A 118 6.82 -1.77 -5.46
N VAL A 119 7.44 -2.37 -4.43
CA VAL A 119 7.04 -3.70 -3.95
C VAL A 119 5.62 -3.67 -3.42
N ALA A 120 5.28 -2.73 -2.53
CA ALA A 120 3.92 -2.59 -2.00
C ALA A 120 2.89 -2.43 -3.14
N ARG A 121 3.19 -1.61 -4.14
CA ARG A 121 2.35 -1.45 -5.35
C ARG A 121 2.13 -2.77 -6.09
N ALA A 122 3.18 -3.57 -6.28
CA ALA A 122 3.06 -4.88 -6.93
C ALA A 122 2.15 -5.82 -6.12
N VAL A 123 2.26 -5.81 -4.79
CA VAL A 123 1.38 -6.57 -3.90
C VAL A 123 -0.05 -6.04 -3.93
N ALA A 124 -0.28 -4.73 -4.00
CA ALA A 124 -1.61 -4.14 -4.15
C ALA A 124 -2.31 -4.65 -5.41
N ARG A 125 -1.59 -4.73 -6.53
CA ARG A 125 -2.10 -5.32 -7.79
C ARG A 125 -2.35 -6.83 -7.65
N ARG A 126 -1.57 -7.54 -6.83
CA ARG A 126 -1.85 -8.95 -6.51
C ARG A 126 -3.12 -9.08 -5.68
N ALA A 127 -3.30 -8.24 -4.66
CA ALA A 127 -4.51 -8.16 -3.85
C ALA A 127 -5.74 -7.88 -4.73
N GLU A 128 -5.65 -6.92 -5.66
CA GLU A 128 -6.72 -6.61 -6.62
C GLU A 128 -7.19 -7.85 -7.40
N ARG A 129 -6.27 -8.64 -7.95
CA ARG A 129 -6.61 -9.87 -8.69
C ARG A 129 -7.28 -10.92 -7.81
N ARG A 130 -6.84 -11.06 -6.56
CA ARG A 130 -7.48 -11.94 -5.57
C ARG A 130 -8.86 -11.41 -5.18
N PHE A 131 -9.01 -10.09 -5.09
CA PHE A 131 -10.27 -9.43 -4.80
C PHE A 131 -11.30 -9.74 -5.87
N ARG A 132 -10.95 -9.62 -7.14
CA ARG A 132 -11.84 -9.97 -8.26
C ARG A 132 -12.32 -11.41 -8.20
N LYS A 133 -11.45 -12.35 -7.79
CA LYS A 133 -11.84 -13.75 -7.61
C LYS A 133 -12.87 -13.91 -6.48
N VAL A 134 -12.65 -13.24 -5.35
CA VAL A 134 -13.59 -13.24 -4.22
C VAL A 134 -14.93 -12.59 -4.62
N GLU A 135 -14.90 -11.45 -5.31
CA GLU A 135 -16.08 -10.76 -5.81
C GLU A 135 -16.95 -11.67 -6.70
N GLN A 136 -16.32 -12.42 -7.62
CA GLN A 136 -17.02 -13.35 -8.50
C GLN A 136 -17.66 -14.53 -7.75
N ASN A 137 -16.98 -15.05 -6.72
CA ASN A 137 -17.41 -16.28 -6.03
C ASN A 137 -18.33 -16.01 -4.83
N TYR A 138 -18.21 -14.86 -4.18
CA TYR A 138 -18.86 -14.57 -2.88
C TYR A 138 -19.53 -13.20 -2.83
N GLY A 139 -19.34 -12.33 -3.83
CA GLY A 139 -19.67 -10.92 -3.74
C GLY A 139 -18.63 -10.12 -2.92
N ALA A 140 -18.62 -8.82 -3.13
CA ALA A 140 -17.69 -7.89 -2.49
C ALA A 140 -18.25 -6.47 -2.46
N ASP A 141 -17.74 -5.63 -1.57
CA ASP A 141 -17.99 -4.18 -1.64
C ASP A 141 -17.20 -3.58 -2.82
N ALA A 142 -17.91 -3.16 -3.86
CA ALA A 142 -17.33 -2.57 -5.06
C ALA A 142 -16.43 -1.35 -4.76
N LYS A 143 -16.73 -0.60 -3.69
CA LYS A 143 -15.93 0.57 -3.27
C LYS A 143 -14.56 0.15 -2.74
N ALA A 144 -14.50 -0.96 -2.00
CA ALA A 144 -13.22 -1.52 -1.55
C ALA A 144 -12.38 -2.00 -2.73
N VAL A 145 -13.01 -2.60 -3.76
CA VAL A 145 -12.30 -3.03 -4.97
C VAL A 145 -11.72 -1.83 -5.73
N GLN A 146 -12.49 -0.76 -5.88
CA GLN A 146 -12.04 0.50 -6.49
C GLN A 146 -10.88 1.12 -5.70
N TYR A 147 -10.96 1.12 -4.37
CA TYR A 147 -9.89 1.64 -3.52
C TYR A 147 -8.57 0.88 -3.71
N ILE A 148 -8.58 -0.47 -3.73
CA ILE A 148 -7.35 -1.26 -3.94
C ILE A 148 -6.73 -0.99 -5.32
N ASN A 149 -7.55 -0.82 -6.35
CA ASN A 149 -7.08 -0.43 -7.68
C ASN A 149 -6.37 0.93 -7.62
N ARG A 150 -7.03 1.95 -7.05
CA ARG A 150 -6.49 3.31 -6.94
C ARG A 150 -5.27 3.40 -6.02
N LEU A 151 -5.22 2.59 -4.97
CA LEU A 151 -4.08 2.51 -4.07
C LEU A 151 -2.80 2.11 -4.81
N SER A 152 -2.90 1.28 -5.85
CA SER A 152 -1.72 0.92 -6.65
C SER A 152 -1.17 2.11 -7.45
N ASP A 153 -2.04 3.00 -7.93
CA ASP A 153 -1.64 4.25 -8.60
C ASP A 153 -1.01 5.23 -7.60
N TYR A 154 -1.61 5.37 -6.41
CA TYR A 154 -1.07 6.21 -5.34
C TYR A 154 0.34 5.78 -4.92
N LEU A 155 0.54 4.49 -4.67
CA LEU A 155 1.86 3.95 -4.30
C LEU A 155 2.90 4.16 -5.40
N TYR A 156 2.48 4.08 -6.68
CA TYR A 156 3.35 4.43 -7.81
C TYR A 156 3.78 5.90 -7.75
N MET A 157 2.84 6.81 -7.55
CA MET A 157 3.13 8.24 -7.49
C MET A 157 4.04 8.60 -6.32
N CYS A 158 3.81 8.03 -5.13
CA CYS A 158 4.71 8.18 -4.00
C CYS A 158 6.13 7.66 -4.31
N ALA A 159 6.25 6.51 -4.99
CA ALA A 159 7.56 5.96 -5.36
C ALA A 159 8.32 6.89 -6.29
N ARG A 160 7.66 7.44 -7.31
CA ARG A 160 8.27 8.38 -8.26
C ARG A 160 8.65 9.71 -7.61
N TYR A 161 7.82 10.20 -6.69
CA TYR A 161 8.15 11.39 -5.91
C TYR A 161 9.36 11.17 -4.99
N ALA A 162 9.46 9.99 -4.37
CA ALA A 162 10.61 9.63 -3.54
C ALA A 162 11.91 9.49 -4.36
N ASP A 163 11.84 8.98 -5.59
CA ASP A 163 12.98 8.96 -6.52
C ASP A 163 13.45 10.40 -6.83
N HIS A 164 12.51 11.27 -7.22
CA HIS A 164 12.80 12.66 -7.56
C HIS A 164 13.47 13.44 -6.41
N ARG A 165 12.95 13.27 -5.18
CA ARG A 165 13.55 13.89 -3.99
C ARG A 165 14.96 13.38 -3.71
N ALA A 166 15.18 12.07 -3.81
CA ALA A 166 16.49 11.49 -3.57
C ALA A 166 17.54 11.95 -4.60
N GLU A 167 17.15 12.15 -5.86
CA GLU A 167 18.02 12.69 -6.90
C GLU A 167 18.40 14.16 -6.62
N HIS A 168 17.44 15.00 -6.23
CA HIS A 168 17.70 16.41 -5.88
C HIS A 168 18.61 16.54 -4.66
N GLU A 169 18.34 15.77 -3.60
CA GLU A 169 19.19 15.75 -2.40
C GLU A 169 20.62 15.30 -2.70
N ARG A 170 20.81 14.38 -3.67
CA ARG A 170 22.16 13.97 -4.13
C ARG A 170 22.85 15.11 -4.89
N ALA A 171 22.14 15.80 -5.77
CA ALA A 171 22.67 16.94 -6.52
C ALA A 171 23.11 18.09 -5.60
N ASP A 172 22.28 18.46 -4.62
CA ASP A 172 22.58 19.51 -3.65
C ASP A 172 23.84 19.18 -2.83
N LYS A 173 23.97 17.94 -2.36
CA LYS A 173 25.16 17.48 -1.61
C LYS A 173 26.44 17.55 -2.45
N ILE A 174 26.36 17.23 -3.74
CA ILE A 174 27.50 17.34 -4.65
C ILE A 174 27.89 18.81 -4.82
N GLN A 175 26.91 19.69 -5.03
CA GLN A 175 27.14 21.13 -5.16
C GLN A 175 27.80 21.72 -3.90
N ASP A 176 27.29 21.39 -2.72
CA ASP A 176 27.88 21.83 -1.43
C ASP A 176 29.30 21.30 -1.22
N GLN A 177 29.59 20.08 -1.69
CA GLN A 177 30.93 19.51 -1.61
C GLN A 177 31.90 20.23 -2.56
N VAL A 178 31.46 20.57 -3.78
CA VAL A 178 32.25 21.34 -4.74
C VAL A 178 32.55 22.73 -4.19
N VAL A 179 31.55 23.44 -3.67
CA VAL A 179 31.73 24.77 -3.06
C VAL A 179 32.73 24.71 -1.90
N ARG A 180 32.60 23.73 -1.00
CA ARG A 180 33.56 23.55 0.10
C ARG A 180 34.98 23.24 -0.37
N ASN A 181 35.15 22.46 -1.43
CA ASN A 181 36.47 22.16 -1.98
C ASN A 181 37.12 23.38 -2.63
N ILE A 182 36.34 24.23 -3.32
CA ILE A 182 36.84 25.50 -3.88
C ILE A 182 37.26 26.45 -2.77
N MET A 183 36.42 26.64 -1.74
CA MET A 183 36.71 27.55 -0.62
C MET A 183 37.90 27.12 0.24
N LYS A 184 38.25 25.83 0.27
CA LYS A 184 39.45 25.33 0.98
C LYS A 184 40.77 25.57 0.22
N ASN A 185 40.68 25.84 -1.08
CA ASN A 185 41.83 26.06 -1.97
C ASN A 185 42.12 27.55 -2.24
N ILE A 186 41.43 28.45 -1.52
CA ILE A 186 41.67 29.90 -1.46
C ILE A 186 42.22 30.22 -0.08
#